data_AF-A0A0R1TP92-F1
#
_entry.id   AF-A0A0R1TP92-F1
#
_cell.length_a   1.000
_cell.length_b   1.000
_cell.length_c   1.000
_cell.angle_alpha   90.00
_cell.angle_beta   90.00
_cell.angle_gamma   90.00
#
_symmetry.space_group_name_H-M   'P 1'
#
loop_
_entity.id
_entity.type
_entity.pdbx_description
1 polymer ?
#
loop_
_entity_poly.entity_id
_entity_poly.type
_entity_poly.pdbx_seq_one_letter_code
_entity_poly.pdbx_strand_id
1 'polypeptide(L)' 'MNKQIFCPNCGHANNADEKFCANCGQSLADVVQPTPPTENNTTSQAKTCPNCG' A
#
# COMPACT_ATOMS: atom_id res chain seq x y z
N MET A 1 20.07 -10.88 11.46
CA MET A 1 20.07 -9.40 11.32
C MET A 1 18.67 -9.01 10.90
N ASN A 2 17.84 -8.49 11.80
CA ASN A 2 16.46 -8.13 11.49
C ASN A 2 16.46 -6.82 10.70
N LYS A 3 16.27 -6.91 9.38
CA LYS A 3 16.23 -5.75 8.50
C LYS A 3 14.81 -5.19 8.54
N GLN A 4 14.64 -4.03 9.16
CA GLN A 4 13.36 -3.32 9.21
C GLN A 4 13.43 -2.06 8.35
N ILE A 5 12.30 -1.69 7.77
CA ILE A 5 12.11 -0.46 6.99
C ILE A 5 10.95 0.33 7.58
N PHE A 6 11.08 1.65 7.59
CA PHE A 6 10.00 2.52 8.03
C PHE A 6 9.15 2.90 6.84
N CYS A 7 7.83 2.79 6.98
CA CYS A 7 6.90 3.18 5.94
C CYS A 7 7.03 4.68 5.68
N PRO A 8 7.28 5.11 4.43
CA PRO A 8 7.43 6.54 4.11
C PRO A 8 6.11 7.31 4.20
N ASN A 9 4.97 6.60 4.20
CA ASN A 9 3.64 7.21 4.28
C ASN A 9 3.21 7.45 5.73
N CYS A 10 3.40 6.48 6.63
CA CYS A 10 2.88 6.55 8.00
C CYS A 10 3.95 6.43 9.12
N GLY A 11 5.21 6.15 8.77
CA GLY A 11 6.30 5.99 9.74
C GLY A 11 6.31 4.65 10.51
N HIS A 12 5.41 3.71 10.20
CA HIS A 12 5.39 2.41 10.88
C HIS A 12 6.62 1.56 10.54
N ALA A 13 7.16 0.85 11.53
CA ALA A 13 8.26 -0.09 11.35
C ALA A 13 7.74 -1.41 10.75
N ASN A 14 8.17 -1.73 9.54
CA ASN A 14 7.81 -2.94 8.82
C ASN A 14 9.06 -3.81 8.59
N ASN A 15 8.87 -5.07 8.26
CA ASN A 15 10.00 -5.92 7.86
C ASN A 15 10.44 -5.57 6.43
N ALA A 16 11.74 -5.66 6.14
CA ALA A 16 12.26 -5.37 4.81
C ALA A 16 11.76 -6.33 3.72
N ASP A 17 11.24 -7.49 4.12
CA ASP A 17 10.64 -8.49 3.22
C ASP A 17 9.14 -8.25 2.96
N GLU A 18 8.52 -7.32 3.70
CA GLU A 18 7.11 -7.00 3.51
C GLU A 18 6.87 -6.17 2.26
N LYS A 19 5.91 -6.61 1.44
CA LYS A 19 5.53 -5.92 0.20
C LYS A 19 4.64 -4.69 0.45
N PHE A 20 3.92 -4.68 1.58
CA PHE A 20 2.97 -3.64 1.96
C PHE A 20 3.10 -3.34 3.44
N CYS A 21 2.79 -2.11 3.83
CA CYS A 21 2.80 -1.67 5.22
C CYS A 21 1.66 -2.33 5.99
N ALA A 22 1.98 -3.04 7.07
CA ALA A 22 0.99 -3.72 7.90
C ALA A 22 0.01 -2.76 8.61
N ASN A 23 0.38 -1.48 8.74
CA ASN A 23 -0.42 -0.46 9.42
C ASN A 23 -1.35 0.33 8.48
N CYS A 24 -0.87 0.70 7.28
CA CYS A 24 -1.62 1.57 6.37
C CYS A 24 -1.88 1.00 4.97
N GLY A 25 -1.30 -0.16 4.63
CA GLY A 25 -1.46 -0.81 3.32
C GLY A 25 -0.61 -0.24 2.18
N GLN A 26 0.20 0.80 2.42
CA GLN A 26 1.09 1.38 1.40
C GLN A 26 2.11 0.35 0.89
N SER A 27 2.33 0.31 -0.42
CA SER A 27 3.40 -0.49 -1.04
C SER A 27 4.77 -0.11 -0.46
N LEU A 28 5.50 -1.11 0.02
CA LEU A 28 6.90 -1.02 0.43
C LEU A 28 7.83 -1.67 -0.62
N ALA A 29 7.26 -2.25 -1.68
CA ALA A 29 7.98 -2.95 -2.74
C ALA A 29 8.65 -2.01 -3.76
N ASP A 30 8.28 -0.72 -3.78
CA ASP A 30 8.80 0.27 -4.72
C ASP A 30 10.30 0.58 -4.54
N VAL A 31 10.92 0.07 -3.47
CA VAL A 31 12.37 0.23 -3.25
C VAL A 31 13.20 -0.85 -3.96
N VAL A 32 12.60 -1.87 -4.58
CA VAL A 32 13.34 -3.05 -5.07
C VAL A 32 13.09 -3.53 -6.51
N GLN A 33 12.22 -2.92 -7.33
CA GLN A 33 12.09 -3.33 -8.75
C GLN A 33 11.88 -2.18 -9.75
N PRO A 34 12.59 -2.20 -10.92
CA PRO A 34 12.45 -1.23 -12.00
C PRO A 34 11.39 -1.67 -13.02
N THR A 35 10.16 -1.92 -12.58
CA THR A 35 9.03 -2.15 -13.51
C THR A 35 7.89 -1.19 -13.16
N PRO A 36 7.34 -0.47 -14.15
CA PRO A 36 6.44 0.65 -13.93
C PRO A 36 5.15 0.23 -13.21
N PRO A 37 4.60 1.12 -12.36
CA PRO A 37 3.40 0.86 -11.60
C PRO A 37 2.20 0.87 -12.55
N THR A 38 1.56 -0.28 -12.75
CA THR A 38 0.20 -0.28 -13.28
C THR A 38 -0.74 0.07 -12.12
N GLU A 39 -1.03 1.36 -12.00
CA GLU A 39 -2.29 1.89 -11.48
C GLU A 39 -3.44 1.02 -12.04
N ASN A 40 -4.51 0.61 -11.36
CA ASN A 40 -5.34 1.34 -10.43
C ASN A 40 -6.53 0.42 -10.05
N ASN A 41 -6.89 0.30 -8.77
CA ASN A 41 -8.23 0.66 -8.28
C ASN A 41 -8.46 0.18 -6.84
N THR A 42 -8.29 1.10 -5.88
CA THR A 42 -9.33 1.27 -4.87
C THR A 42 -9.69 2.74 -4.86
N THR A 43 -10.33 3.13 -5.97
CA THR A 43 -11.39 4.12 -5.87
C THR A 43 -12.54 3.46 -5.11
N SER A 44 -12.48 3.43 -3.77
CA SER A 44 -13.72 3.46 -2.97
C SER A 44 -14.31 4.86 -3.08
N GLN A 45 -14.62 5.25 -4.31
CA GLN A 45 -15.50 6.34 -4.64
C GLN A 45 -16.56 5.79 -5.61
N ALA A 46 -17.20 4.70 -5.20
CA ALA A 46 -18.58 4.47 -5.62
C ALA A 46 -19.45 5.41 -4.79
N LYS A 47 -19.67 6.62 -5.32
CA LYS A 47 -20.71 7.53 -4.86
C LYS A 47 -22.06 6.81 -4.99
N THR A 48 -22.68 6.55 -3.83
CA THR A 48 -24.11 6.50 -3.48
C THR A 48 -25.13 6.05 -4.54
N CYS A 49 -25.89 5.00 -4.22
CA CYS A 49 -27.22 4.73 -4.80
C CYS A 49 -28.27 4.65 -3.67
N PRO A 50 -29.11 5.68 -3.44
CA PRO A 50 -30.11 5.68 -2.36
C PRO A 50 -31.42 4.93 -2.67
N ASN A 51 -31.54 4.23 -3.80
CA ASN A 51 -32.72 3.38 -4.07
C ASN A 51 -32.41 2.32 -5.14
N CYS A 52 -31.60 1.31 -4.81
CA CYS A 52 -31.33 0.19 -5.71
C CYS A 52 -31.33 -1.13 -4.93
N GLY A 53 -32.44 -1.89 -5.06
CA GLY A 53 -32.54 -3.35 -4.97
C GLY A 53 -32.41 -4.01 -3.62
#